data_AF-A0A847ASZ8-F1
#
_entry.id   AF-A0A847ASZ8-F1
#
_cell.length_a   1.000
_cell.length_b   1.000
_cell.length_c   1.000
_cell.angle_alpha   90.00
_cell.angle_beta   90.00
_cell.angle_gamma   90.00
#
_symmetry.space_group_name_H-M   'P 1'
#
loop_
_entity.id
_entity.type
_entity.pdbx_description
1 polymer ?
#
loop_
_entity_poly.entity_id
_entity_poly.type
_entity_poly.pdbx_seq_one_letter_code
_entity_poly.pdbx_strand_id
1 'polypeptide(L)'
;MELYQDRFKYILVDEYQDTNNVQYNLIKILGKKKNGDNNIFVVGDEDQSIYGWRGADISNILNFEKDFLGAKIVKLEKNYRSTNVILSAANGVIKNNCQRKGKSLYTELDEGSLIRIFNADNEQDEAFTIASLMGKDHREKNIDYSDIAILYRTNAQSRALEEGLMREGIPYKIVGGVKFYERKEIKDIIAYLRLILNQKDNISFERIINVPRRKLGKKAIDAILNYAQERIPKFEACFDLEQMELMPSAAKSIENFVSMIEMLMIKKDVMPLSEFIIDVMESSGLKEMLLSDETVEGRGRVENIDEFLSAAKDFEERYIENSLEDFLAHVSLLADIDKTEDKIKDSVTLMTIHSAKGLEFDTVFISGLEEGMFP
;
A
#
# COMPACT_ATOMS: atom_id res chain seq x y z
N MET A 1 -33.85 20.93 -1.89
CA MET A 1 -33.07 21.16 -0.65
C MET A 1 -33.97 21.13 0.58
N GLU A 2 -35.08 21.87 0.61
CA GLU A 2 -36.09 21.83 1.69
C GLU A 2 -36.58 20.41 2.00
N LEU A 3 -36.91 19.63 0.96
CA LEU A 3 -37.29 18.22 1.10
C LEU A 3 -36.25 17.36 1.87
N TYR A 4 -34.96 17.67 1.76
CA TYR A 4 -33.91 16.96 2.51
C TYR A 4 -33.76 17.49 3.93
N GLN A 5 -33.92 18.79 4.16
CA GLN A 5 -33.91 19.39 5.51
C GLN A 5 -35.11 18.90 6.36
N ASP A 6 -36.26 18.66 5.73
CA ASP A 6 -37.45 18.10 6.41
C ASP A 6 -37.28 16.60 6.70
N ARG A 7 -36.65 15.87 5.77
CA ARG A 7 -36.35 14.44 5.93
C ARG A 7 -35.31 14.19 7.03
N PHE A 8 -34.21 14.94 7.03
CA PHE A 8 -33.13 14.76 7.99
C PHE A 8 -33.36 15.62 9.23
N LYS A 9 -34.12 15.07 10.18
CA LYS A 9 -34.47 15.75 11.43
C LYS A 9 -33.28 15.96 12.37
N TYR A 10 -32.37 15.00 12.40
CA TYR A 10 -31.14 15.00 13.19
C TYR A 10 -29.99 14.54 12.30
N ILE A 11 -28.86 15.23 12.37
CA ILE A 11 -27.67 14.93 11.58
C ILE A 11 -26.55 14.60 12.56
N LEU A 12 -26.00 13.39 12.43
CA LEU A 12 -24.84 12.95 13.18
C LEU A 12 -23.67 12.81 12.21
N VAL A 13 -22.54 13.39 12.56
CA VAL A 13 -21.30 13.30 11.76
C VAL A 13 -20.18 12.86 12.67
N ASP A 14 -19.55 11.76 12.31
CA ASP A 14 -18.34 11.27 12.97
C ASP A 14 -17.10 11.69 12.17
N GLU A 15 -15.92 11.62 12.79
CA GLU A 15 -14.63 11.99 12.17
C GLU A 15 -14.62 13.39 11.53
N TYR A 16 -15.30 14.35 12.16
CA TYR A 16 -15.55 15.67 11.60
C TYR A 16 -14.29 16.50 11.30
N GLN A 17 -13.18 16.20 11.97
CA GLN A 17 -11.88 16.83 11.75
C GLN A 17 -11.32 16.58 10.34
N ASP A 18 -11.70 15.48 9.68
CA ASP A 18 -11.22 15.13 8.34
C ASP A 18 -12.14 15.61 7.22
N THR A 19 -13.13 16.46 7.54
CA THR A 19 -14.05 16.98 6.55
C THR A 19 -13.38 18.01 5.64
N ASN A 20 -13.62 17.89 4.32
CA ASN A 20 -13.21 18.89 3.36
C ASN A 20 -14.26 20.02 3.22
N ASN A 21 -13.90 21.11 2.54
CA ASN A 21 -14.77 22.26 2.35
C ASN A 21 -16.13 21.92 1.69
N VAL A 22 -16.20 20.93 0.79
CA VAL A 22 -17.45 20.54 0.15
C VAL A 22 -18.36 19.81 1.13
N GLN A 23 -17.82 18.85 1.89
CA GLN A 23 -18.54 18.10 2.92
C GLN A 23 -19.02 19.05 4.02
N TYR A 24 -18.16 19.93 4.51
CA TYR A 24 -18.50 20.95 5.50
C TYR A 24 -19.65 21.84 5.02
N ASN A 25 -19.60 22.36 3.78
CA ASN A 25 -20.66 23.20 3.26
C ASN A 25 -21.99 22.45 3.10
N LEU A 26 -21.95 21.19 2.68
CA LEU A 26 -23.15 20.35 2.62
C LEU A 26 -23.77 20.17 4.01
N ILE A 27 -22.95 19.85 5.00
CA ILE A 27 -23.36 19.68 6.40
C ILE A 27 -23.95 20.99 6.94
N LYS A 28 -23.32 22.13 6.65
CA LYS A 28 -23.80 23.46 7.04
C LYS A 28 -25.17 23.77 6.45
N ILE A 29 -25.37 23.46 5.17
CA ILE A 29 -26.63 23.71 4.49
C ILE A 29 -27.74 22.78 5.02
N LEU A 30 -27.45 21.51 5.28
CA LEU A 30 -28.44 20.58 5.81
C LEU A 30 -28.76 20.83 7.29
N GLY A 31 -27.76 21.23 8.08
CA GLY A 31 -27.86 21.47 9.52
C GLY A 31 -28.52 22.80 9.88
N LYS A 32 -28.38 23.84 9.05
CA LYS A 32 -29.02 25.15 9.25
C LYS A 32 -30.42 25.17 8.66
N LYS A 33 -31.41 24.74 9.45
CA LYS A 33 -32.81 24.73 9.01
C LYS A 33 -33.41 26.14 9.02
N LYS A 34 -34.34 26.38 8.09
CA LYS A 34 -35.04 27.67 7.96
C LYS A 34 -35.89 28.06 9.18
N ASN A 35 -36.33 27.06 9.96
CA ASN A 35 -37.11 27.27 11.18
C ASN A 35 -36.24 27.63 12.41
N GLY A 36 -34.91 27.70 12.26
CA GLY A 36 -33.97 28.01 13.33
C GLY A 36 -33.47 26.79 14.12
N ASP A 37 -33.99 25.59 13.87
CA ASP A 37 -33.56 24.37 14.55
C ASP A 37 -32.24 23.84 13.96
N ASN A 38 -31.18 23.85 14.76
CA ASN A 38 -29.88 23.29 14.39
C ASN A 38 -29.68 21.93 15.09
N ASN A 39 -30.27 20.87 14.53
CA ASN A 39 -30.17 19.52 15.08
C ASN A 39 -28.97 18.75 14.52
N ILE A 40 -27.78 19.33 14.69
CA ILE A 40 -26.52 18.74 14.25
C ILE A 40 -25.68 18.34 15.45
N PHE A 41 -25.14 17.13 15.40
CA PHE A 41 -24.22 16.58 16.37
C PHE A 41 -22.97 16.11 15.63
N VAL A 42 -21.82 16.69 15.95
CA VAL A 42 -20.54 16.31 15.35
C VAL A 42 -19.62 15.75 16.41
N VAL A 43 -18.88 14.72 16.05
CA VAL A 43 -17.82 14.12 16.84
C VAL A 43 -16.53 14.22 16.03
N GLY A 44 -15.44 14.56 16.72
CA GLY A 44 -14.14 14.60 16.09
C GLY A 44 -13.06 14.99 17.08
N ASP A 45 -11.83 14.74 16.68
CA ASP A 45 -10.62 14.98 17.44
C ASP A 45 -9.64 15.77 16.56
N GLU A 46 -9.35 17.01 16.94
CA GLU A 46 -8.43 17.89 16.20
C GLU A 46 -6.99 17.34 16.14
N ASP A 47 -6.55 16.60 17.16
CA ASP A 47 -5.23 15.99 17.23
C ASP A 47 -5.14 14.71 16.34
N GLN A 48 -6.26 14.24 15.77
CA GLN A 48 -6.35 13.06 14.87
C GLN A 48 -6.74 13.42 13.42
N SER A 49 -6.50 14.67 13.00
CA SER A 49 -6.70 15.11 11.61
C SER A 49 -5.50 14.73 10.74
N ILE A 50 -5.62 13.67 9.93
CA ILE A 50 -4.50 13.10 9.14
C ILE A 50 -4.76 13.10 7.63
N TYR A 51 -5.94 13.53 7.16
CA TYR A 51 -6.27 13.59 5.74
C TYR A 51 -6.11 14.99 5.11
N GLY A 52 -5.22 15.84 5.63
CA GLY A 52 -4.97 17.18 5.09
C GLY A 52 -4.61 17.18 3.60
N TRP A 53 -3.87 16.17 3.14
CA TRP A 53 -3.52 15.97 1.72
C TRP A 53 -4.73 15.66 0.81
N ARG A 54 -5.87 15.23 1.37
CA ARG A 54 -7.15 15.07 0.67
C ARG A 54 -8.04 16.31 0.75
N GLY A 55 -7.52 17.41 1.30
CA GLY A 55 -8.23 18.66 1.49
C GLY A 55 -9.10 18.72 2.74
N ALA A 56 -8.85 17.86 3.74
CA ALA A 56 -9.43 18.02 5.07
C ALA A 56 -8.99 19.36 5.68
N ASP A 57 -9.92 20.08 6.28
CA ASP A 57 -9.65 21.36 6.94
C ASP A 57 -10.03 21.29 8.42
N ILE A 58 -9.00 21.25 9.27
CA ILE A 58 -9.13 21.26 10.73
C ILE A 58 -9.88 22.50 11.23
N SER A 59 -9.90 23.58 10.46
CA SER A 59 -10.67 24.78 10.76
C SER A 59 -12.17 24.50 10.85
N ASN A 60 -12.68 23.44 10.21
CA ASN A 60 -14.09 23.06 10.22
C ASN A 60 -14.56 22.68 11.63
N ILE A 61 -13.79 21.85 12.36
CA ILE A 61 -14.10 21.49 13.74
C ILE A 61 -13.81 22.64 14.71
N LEU A 62 -12.73 23.40 14.46
CA LEU A 62 -12.35 24.53 15.31
C LEU A 62 -13.37 25.69 15.26
N ASN A 63 -13.98 25.94 14.10
CA ASN A 63 -14.95 27.02 13.89
C ASN A 63 -16.42 26.59 14.08
N PHE A 64 -16.70 25.34 14.44
CA PHE A 64 -18.07 24.84 14.60
C PHE A 64 -18.95 25.74 15.50
N GLU A 65 -18.39 26.23 16.61
CA GLU A 65 -19.05 27.16 17.55
C GLU A 65 -19.45 28.50 16.92
N LYS A 66 -18.66 28.99 15.96
CA LYS A 66 -18.94 30.23 15.24
C LYS A 66 -20.05 30.03 14.22
N ASP A 67 -20.13 28.85 13.64
CA ASP A 67 -21.11 28.54 12.61
C ASP A 67 -22.47 28.15 13.18
N PHE A 68 -22.49 27.39 14.28
CA PHE A 68 -23.69 26.96 14.97
C PHE A 68 -23.75 27.60 16.36
N LEU A 69 -24.24 28.85 16.38
CA LEU A 69 -24.40 29.61 17.62
C LEU A 69 -25.29 28.85 18.62
N GLY A 70 -24.83 28.73 19.86
CA GLY A 70 -25.50 27.95 20.91
C GLY A 70 -25.15 26.46 20.94
N ALA A 71 -24.19 26.01 20.12
CA ALA A 71 -23.68 24.64 20.19
C ALA A 71 -23.15 24.31 21.60
N LYS A 72 -23.59 23.18 22.14
CA LYS A 72 -23.07 22.64 23.40
C LYS A 72 -21.83 21.81 23.13
N ILE A 73 -20.71 22.16 23.77
CA ILE A 73 -19.49 21.36 23.73
C ILE A 73 -19.48 20.38 24.89
N VAL A 74 -19.18 19.13 24.57
CA VAL A 74 -18.87 18.09 25.55
C VAL A 74 -17.47 17.58 25.24
N LYS A 75 -16.57 17.65 26.23
CA LYS A 75 -15.21 17.10 26.10
C LYS A 75 -15.17 15.73 26.76
N LEU A 76 -14.64 14.74 26.04
CA LEU A 76 -14.41 13.39 26.55
C LEU A 76 -12.90 13.25 26.81
N GLU A 77 -12.51 13.37 28.08
CA GLU A 77 -11.08 13.37 28.48
C GLU A 77 -10.62 12.01 29.03
N LYS A 78 -11.57 11.12 29.34
CA LYS A 78 -11.28 9.78 29.84
C LYS A 78 -11.08 8.81 28.67
N ASN A 79 -9.87 8.27 28.55
CA ASN A 79 -9.51 7.21 27.63
C ASN A 79 -9.78 5.85 28.28
N TYR A 80 -10.41 4.95 27.53
CA TYR A 80 -10.77 3.59 27.98
C TYR A 80 -9.99 2.49 27.24
N ARG A 81 -9.11 2.86 26.30
CA ARG A 81 -8.43 1.95 25.38
C ARG A 81 -7.01 1.62 25.84
N SER A 82 -6.27 2.63 26.25
CA SER A 82 -4.82 2.56 26.42
C SER A 82 -4.42 2.67 27.88
N THR A 83 -3.33 1.99 28.21
CA THR A 83 -2.68 2.07 29.53
C THR A 83 -2.07 3.45 29.75
N ASN A 84 -1.80 3.79 31.01
CA ASN A 84 -1.25 5.09 31.37
C ASN A 84 0.12 5.36 30.71
N VAL A 85 0.94 4.32 30.50
CA VAL A 85 2.26 4.43 29.85
C VAL A 85 2.11 4.89 28.40
N ILE A 86 1.23 4.25 27.61
CA ILE A 86 0.98 4.60 26.22
C ILE A 86 0.37 6.01 26.12
N LEU A 87 -0.63 6.30 26.96
CA LEU A 87 -1.32 7.59 26.93
C LEU A 87 -0.40 8.75 27.32
N SER A 88 0.49 8.54 28.30
CA SER A 88 1.49 9.53 28.70
C SER A 88 2.48 9.83 27.58
N ALA A 89 2.95 8.81 26.85
CA ALA A 89 3.82 8.99 25.70
C ALA A 89 3.11 9.76 24.57
N ALA A 90 1.87 9.40 24.24
CA ALA A 90 1.07 10.10 23.23
C ALA A 90 0.84 11.59 23.60
N ASN A 91 0.47 11.86 24.86
CA ASN A 91 0.33 13.22 25.39
C ASN A 91 1.65 14.02 25.33
N GLY A 92 2.79 13.34 25.53
CA GLY A 92 4.13 13.93 25.42
C GLY A 92 4.48 14.36 24.00
N VAL A 93 4.19 13.50 23.01
CA VAL A 93 4.45 13.79 21.59
C VAL A 93 3.54 14.92 21.10
N ILE A 94 2.23 14.85 21.34
CA ILE A 94 1.24 15.80 20.79
C ILE A 94 1.39 17.22 21.37
N LYS A 95 2.00 17.37 22.56
CA LYS A 95 2.24 18.68 23.17
C LYS A 95 3.11 19.60 22.30
N ASN A 96 3.92 19.04 21.40
CA ASN A 96 4.80 19.80 20.53
C ASN A 96 4.04 20.52 19.38
N ASN A 97 2.76 20.20 19.14
CA ASN A 97 1.95 20.84 18.10
C ASN A 97 1.42 22.21 18.56
N CYS A 98 1.60 23.24 17.72
CA CYS A 98 1.25 24.63 18.04
C CYS A 98 -0.24 24.97 17.86
N GLN A 99 -0.97 24.29 16.98
CA GLN A 99 -2.37 24.61 16.63
C GLN A 99 -3.35 23.59 17.22
N ARG A 100 -3.64 23.68 18.53
CA ARG A 100 -4.55 22.76 19.23
C ARG A 100 -5.47 23.46 20.24
N LYS A 101 -6.69 22.95 20.42
CA LYS A 101 -7.60 23.36 21.50
C LYS A 101 -7.27 22.52 22.75
N GLY A 102 -6.12 22.81 23.36
CA GLY A 102 -5.52 22.08 24.50
C GLY A 102 -6.47 21.18 25.30
N LYS A 103 -6.21 19.88 25.24
CA LYS A 103 -6.89 18.83 25.99
C LYS A 103 -5.86 17.86 26.56
N SER A 104 -6.18 17.29 27.72
CA SER A 104 -5.36 16.28 28.38
C SER A 104 -6.20 15.03 28.58
N LEU A 105 -5.80 13.95 27.93
CA LEU A 105 -6.45 12.66 28.12
C LEU A 105 -5.87 11.96 29.36
N TYR A 106 -6.72 11.32 30.15
CA TYR A 106 -6.33 10.46 31.27
C TYR A 106 -6.99 9.09 31.18
N THR A 107 -6.45 8.09 31.88
CA THR A 107 -6.98 6.72 31.94
C THR A 107 -7.02 6.22 33.38
N GLU A 108 -7.92 5.28 33.67
CA GLU A 108 -8.02 4.58 34.95
C GLU A 108 -7.38 3.18 34.90
N LEU A 109 -6.85 2.77 33.74
CA LEU A 109 -6.12 1.51 33.60
C LEU A 109 -4.74 1.63 34.27
N ASP A 110 -4.42 0.68 35.16
CA ASP A 110 -3.16 0.61 35.91
C ASP A 110 -1.91 0.53 34.99
N GLU A 111 -0.72 0.72 35.57
CA GLU A 111 0.56 0.78 34.84
C GLU A 111 0.74 -0.40 33.88
N GLY A 112 0.81 -0.08 32.57
CA GLY A 112 1.03 -1.04 31.50
C GLY A 112 2.51 -1.39 31.29
N SER A 113 2.78 -2.31 30.37
CA SER A 113 4.14 -2.60 29.93
C SER A 113 4.83 -1.33 29.39
N LEU A 114 6.13 -1.19 29.67
CA LEU A 114 6.95 -0.11 29.12
C LEU A 114 6.98 -0.19 27.59
N ILE A 115 6.90 0.98 26.93
CA ILE A 115 7.14 1.09 25.50
C ILE A 115 8.60 0.73 25.23
N ARG A 116 8.81 -0.26 24.35
CA ARG A 116 10.14 -0.71 23.96
C ARG A 116 10.54 -0.01 22.66
N ILE A 117 11.78 0.44 22.62
CA ILE A 117 12.39 1.00 21.42
C ILE A 117 13.54 0.07 21.05
N PHE A 118 13.57 -0.34 19.79
CA PHE A 118 14.61 -1.18 19.22
C PHE A 118 15.21 -0.45 18.03
N ASN A 119 16.53 -0.52 17.88
CA ASN A 119 17.24 0.01 16.73
C ASN A 119 17.88 -1.20 16.04
N ALA A 120 17.62 -1.32 14.74
CA ALA A 120 18.13 -2.39 13.89
C ALA A 120 19.19 -1.83 12.94
N ASP A 121 20.12 -2.68 12.50
CA ASP A 121 21.18 -2.25 11.58
C ASP A 121 20.65 -1.99 10.14
N ASN A 122 19.54 -2.63 9.76
CA ASN A 122 18.86 -2.45 8.49
C ASN A 122 17.38 -2.90 8.58
N GLU A 123 16.60 -2.62 7.53
CA GLU A 123 15.17 -2.97 7.45
C GLU A 123 14.89 -4.48 7.61
N GLN A 124 15.82 -5.33 7.17
CA GLN A 124 15.66 -6.79 7.22
C GLN A 124 15.82 -7.26 8.65
N ASP A 125 16.83 -6.75 9.35
CA ASP A 125 17.06 -6.99 10.77
C ASP A 125 15.89 -6.47 11.63
N GLU A 126 15.33 -5.31 11.28
CA GLU A 126 14.11 -4.79 11.90
C GLU A 126 12.96 -5.80 11.73
N ALA A 127 12.68 -6.22 10.48
CA ALA A 127 11.60 -7.14 10.16
C ALA A 127 11.76 -8.52 10.81
N PHE A 128 12.97 -9.10 10.78
CA PHE A 128 13.24 -10.38 11.43
C PHE A 128 13.12 -10.28 12.95
N THR A 129 13.58 -9.18 13.54
CA THR A 129 13.45 -8.98 14.99
C THR A 129 11.98 -8.83 15.39
N ILE A 130 11.20 -8.06 14.63
CA ILE A 130 9.75 -7.91 14.85
C ILE A 130 9.06 -9.27 14.77
N ALA A 131 9.29 -10.05 13.71
CA ALA A 131 8.69 -11.38 13.53
C ALA A 131 9.10 -12.35 14.64
N SER A 132 10.38 -12.35 15.02
CA SER A 132 10.89 -13.20 16.12
C SER A 132 10.26 -12.84 17.47
N LEU A 133 10.09 -11.55 17.76
CA LEU A 133 9.40 -11.07 18.97
C LEU A 133 7.93 -11.48 18.98
N MET A 134 7.23 -11.38 17.84
CA MET A 134 5.84 -11.84 17.73
C MET A 134 5.72 -13.35 17.96
N GLY A 135 6.57 -14.15 17.31
CA GLY A 135 6.57 -15.60 17.50
C GLY A 135 6.88 -15.98 18.95
N LYS A 136 7.76 -15.23 19.63
CA LYS A 136 8.04 -15.41 21.05
C LYS A 136 6.83 -15.06 21.92
N ASP A 137 6.20 -13.91 21.68
CA ASP A 137 5.04 -13.45 22.46
C ASP A 137 3.83 -14.38 22.27
N HIS A 138 3.59 -14.88 21.06
CA HIS A 138 2.58 -15.90 20.78
C HIS A 138 2.84 -17.20 21.58
N ARG A 139 4.09 -17.70 21.59
CA ARG A 139 4.43 -18.95 22.29
C ARG A 139 4.48 -18.83 23.81
N GLU A 140 5.00 -17.73 24.35
CA GLU A 140 5.25 -17.58 25.79
C GLU A 140 4.09 -16.92 26.53
N LYS A 141 3.41 -15.96 25.89
CA LYS A 141 2.32 -15.18 26.52
C LYS A 141 0.94 -15.59 26.02
N ASN A 142 0.86 -16.49 25.03
CA ASN A 142 -0.40 -16.97 24.45
C ASN A 142 -1.27 -15.83 23.90
N ILE A 143 -0.62 -14.86 23.22
CA ILE A 143 -1.27 -13.75 22.51
C ILE A 143 -1.62 -14.24 21.09
N ASP A 144 -2.88 -14.10 20.70
CA ASP A 144 -3.33 -14.46 19.35
C ASP A 144 -2.75 -13.46 18.33
N TYR A 145 -2.32 -13.95 17.16
CA TYR A 145 -1.82 -13.09 16.08
C TYR A 145 -2.86 -12.06 15.62
N SER A 146 -4.16 -12.36 15.74
CA SER A 146 -5.24 -11.42 15.43
C SER A 146 -5.22 -10.14 16.27
N ASP A 147 -4.62 -10.18 17.46
CA ASP A 147 -4.54 -9.04 18.37
C ASP A 147 -3.25 -8.21 18.16
N ILE A 148 -2.42 -8.61 17.19
CA ILE A 148 -1.16 -7.96 16.85
C ILE A 148 -1.31 -7.18 15.53
N ALA A 149 -0.84 -5.94 15.53
CA ALA A 149 -0.71 -5.13 14.33
C ALA A 149 0.71 -4.57 14.13
N ILE A 150 1.11 -4.46 12.86
CA ILE A 150 2.31 -3.74 12.42
C ILE A 150 1.88 -2.51 11.64
N LEU A 151 2.32 -1.35 12.12
CA LEU A 151 2.05 -0.06 11.52
C LEU A 151 3.31 0.50 10.87
N TYR A 152 3.15 0.97 9.64
CA TYR A 152 4.20 1.62 8.86
C TYR A 152 3.68 2.88 8.18
N ARG A 153 4.59 3.71 7.64
CA ARG A 153 4.24 4.98 7.01
C ARG A 153 3.79 4.81 5.57
N THR A 154 4.51 4.03 4.78
CA THR A 154 4.26 3.81 3.34
C THR A 154 4.11 2.32 3.06
N ASN A 155 3.40 1.97 1.98
CA ASN A 155 3.20 0.57 1.61
C ASN A 155 4.49 -0.11 1.15
N ALA A 156 5.53 0.62 0.76
CA ALA A 156 6.81 0.04 0.35
C ALA A 156 7.47 -0.73 1.50
N GLN A 157 7.40 -0.19 2.73
CA GLN A 157 7.93 -0.82 3.94
C GLN A 157 7.35 -2.19 4.26
N SER A 158 6.18 -2.54 3.70
CA SER A 158 5.56 -3.83 3.99
C SER A 158 6.38 -5.00 3.48
N ARG A 159 7.20 -4.83 2.43
CA ARG A 159 7.95 -5.96 1.82
C ARG A 159 8.86 -6.67 2.82
N ALA A 160 9.76 -5.94 3.49
CA ALA A 160 10.68 -6.52 4.46
C ALA A 160 9.92 -7.22 5.60
N LEU A 161 8.84 -6.59 6.08
CA LEU A 161 7.97 -7.14 7.12
C LEU A 161 7.25 -8.42 6.68
N GLU A 162 6.69 -8.44 5.47
CA GLU A 162 6.06 -9.61 4.84
C GLU A 162 7.06 -10.78 4.80
N GLU A 163 8.27 -10.56 4.27
CA GLU A 163 9.31 -11.60 4.21
C GLU A 163 9.73 -12.10 5.61
N GLY A 164 9.86 -11.20 6.59
CA GLY A 164 10.17 -11.55 7.97
C GLY A 164 9.13 -12.48 8.59
N LEU A 165 7.84 -12.17 8.41
CA LEU A 165 6.73 -12.97 8.92
C LEU A 165 6.64 -14.34 8.23
N MET A 166 6.77 -14.36 6.90
CA MET A 166 6.73 -15.59 6.12
C MET A 166 7.85 -16.55 6.52
N ARG A 167 9.04 -16.03 6.79
CA ARG A 167 10.19 -16.85 7.23
C ARG A 167 9.95 -17.50 8.59
N GLU A 168 9.31 -16.80 9.51
CA GLU A 168 8.91 -17.34 10.83
C GLU A 168 7.61 -18.18 10.76
N GLY A 169 6.99 -18.29 9.59
CA GLY A 169 5.72 -19.00 9.39
C GLY A 169 4.54 -18.36 10.12
N ILE A 170 4.57 -17.03 10.27
CA ILE A 170 3.54 -16.24 10.95
C ILE A 170 2.50 -15.77 9.92
N PRO A 171 1.22 -16.19 10.06
CA PRO A 171 0.19 -15.76 9.14
C PRO A 171 -0.08 -14.26 9.21
N TYR A 172 -0.28 -13.61 8.07
CA TYR A 172 -0.51 -12.17 8.02
C TYR A 172 -1.56 -11.73 6.99
N LYS A 173 -2.10 -10.52 7.21
CA LYS A 173 -3.01 -9.85 6.27
C LYS A 173 -2.66 -8.38 6.13
N ILE A 174 -2.87 -7.83 4.93
CA ILE A 174 -2.65 -6.40 4.64
C ILE A 174 -4.00 -5.68 4.57
N VAL A 175 -4.14 -4.58 5.31
CA VAL A 175 -5.34 -3.71 5.25
C VAL A 175 -5.05 -2.49 4.38
N GLY A 176 -5.97 -2.22 3.45
CA GLY A 176 -5.89 -1.03 2.60
C GLY A 176 -4.84 -1.12 1.48
N GLY A 177 -4.32 -2.32 1.21
CA GLY A 177 -3.34 -2.60 0.16
C GLY A 177 -3.47 -4.01 -0.38
N VAL A 178 -2.66 -4.32 -1.40
CA VAL A 178 -2.44 -5.69 -1.87
C VAL A 178 -1.05 -6.13 -1.45
N LYS A 179 -0.85 -7.44 -1.30
CA LYS A 179 0.46 -8.07 -1.02
C LYS A 179 1.51 -7.56 -1.99
N PHE A 180 2.76 -7.47 -1.55
CA PHE A 180 3.81 -6.78 -2.31
C PHE A 180 3.94 -7.29 -3.75
N TYR A 181 4.11 -8.60 -3.93
CA TYR A 181 4.22 -9.23 -5.25
C TYR A 181 2.91 -9.26 -6.04
N GLU A 182 1.80 -8.86 -5.41
CA GLU A 182 0.52 -8.75 -6.08
C GLU A 182 0.24 -7.38 -6.70
N ARG A 183 1.07 -6.38 -6.37
CA ARG A 183 0.95 -5.00 -6.88
C ARG A 183 1.10 -4.99 -8.39
N LYS A 184 0.39 -4.05 -9.04
CA LYS A 184 0.28 -4.02 -10.51
C LYS A 184 1.66 -3.86 -11.17
N GLU A 185 2.41 -2.86 -10.74
CA GLU A 185 3.74 -2.52 -11.21
C GLU A 185 4.73 -3.68 -11.00
N ILE A 186 4.65 -4.38 -9.87
CA ILE A 186 5.51 -5.53 -9.58
C ILE A 186 5.15 -6.72 -10.48
N LYS A 187 3.86 -7.03 -10.64
CA LYS A 187 3.41 -8.06 -11.59
C LYS A 187 3.77 -7.73 -13.03
N ASP A 188 3.81 -6.45 -13.41
CA ASP A 188 4.22 -6.03 -14.76
C ASP A 188 5.71 -6.34 -14.98
N ILE A 189 6.58 -5.99 -14.03
CA ILE A 189 8.03 -6.32 -14.08
C ILE A 189 8.23 -7.84 -14.09
N ILE A 190 7.60 -8.58 -13.17
CA ILE A 190 7.69 -10.05 -13.09
C ILE A 190 7.24 -10.69 -14.41
N ALA A 191 6.20 -10.16 -15.07
CA ALA A 191 5.77 -10.70 -16.36
C ALA A 191 6.80 -10.47 -17.48
N TYR A 192 7.52 -9.34 -17.50
CA TYR A 192 8.67 -9.18 -18.40
C TYR A 192 9.74 -10.24 -18.13
N LEU A 193 10.16 -10.36 -16.88
CA LEU A 193 11.18 -11.31 -16.46
C LEU A 193 10.79 -12.76 -16.82
N ARG A 194 9.53 -13.14 -16.59
CA ARG A 194 9.00 -14.46 -16.95
C ARG A 194 8.96 -14.70 -18.45
N LEU A 195 8.57 -13.71 -19.26
CA LEU A 195 8.55 -13.86 -20.72
C LEU A 195 9.97 -14.00 -21.28
N ILE A 196 10.92 -13.25 -20.74
CA ILE A 196 12.34 -13.33 -21.13
C ILE A 196 12.91 -14.72 -20.79
N LEU A 197 12.57 -15.26 -19.62
CA LEU A 197 13.00 -16.61 -19.22
C LEU A 197 12.29 -17.70 -20.04
N ASN A 198 10.98 -17.55 -20.27
CA ASN A 198 10.14 -18.53 -20.94
C ASN A 198 9.17 -17.86 -21.93
N GLN A 199 9.53 -17.89 -23.21
CA GLN A 199 8.73 -17.37 -24.33
C GLN A 199 7.35 -18.04 -24.48
N LYS A 200 7.13 -19.20 -23.83
CA LYS A 200 5.85 -19.92 -23.85
C LYS A 200 4.85 -19.38 -22.82
N ASP A 201 5.24 -18.42 -21.97
CA ASP A 201 4.35 -17.80 -20.99
C ASP A 201 3.38 -16.81 -21.65
N ASN A 202 2.29 -17.38 -22.17
CA ASN A 202 1.19 -16.65 -22.79
C ASN A 202 0.49 -15.67 -21.85
N ILE A 203 0.51 -15.92 -20.53
CA ILE A 203 -0.15 -15.07 -19.54
C ILE A 203 0.68 -13.80 -19.35
N SER A 204 1.99 -13.97 -19.18
CA SER A 204 2.93 -12.87 -19.07
C SER A 204 2.96 -12.03 -20.34
N PHE A 205 2.93 -12.66 -21.53
CA PHE A 205 2.83 -11.98 -22.82
C PHE A 205 1.61 -11.05 -22.92
N GLU A 206 0.41 -11.56 -22.64
CA GLU A 206 -0.83 -10.77 -22.70
C GLU A 206 -0.82 -9.57 -21.76
N ARG A 207 -0.20 -9.74 -20.58
CA ARG A 207 -0.09 -8.68 -19.59
C ARG A 207 0.76 -7.50 -20.09
N ILE A 208 1.88 -7.79 -20.75
CA ILE A 208 2.91 -6.78 -21.01
C ILE A 208 2.97 -6.26 -22.45
N ILE A 209 2.33 -6.95 -23.41
CA ILE A 209 2.42 -6.61 -24.84
C ILE A 209 2.10 -5.12 -25.12
N ASN A 210 1.18 -4.52 -24.34
CA ASN A 210 0.79 -3.11 -24.46
C ASN A 210 1.01 -2.30 -23.18
N VAL A 211 1.90 -2.76 -22.29
CA VAL A 211 2.32 -2.04 -21.08
C VAL A 211 3.85 -1.91 -21.09
N PRO A 212 4.44 -0.71 -21.23
CA PRO A 212 3.80 0.58 -21.49
C PRO A 212 3.02 0.64 -22.80
N ARG A 213 2.19 1.69 -23.00
CA ARG A 213 1.34 1.79 -24.20
C ARG A 213 2.16 1.85 -25.49
N ARG A 214 2.05 0.81 -26.33
CA ARG A 214 2.75 0.69 -27.63
C ARG A 214 1.87 1.06 -28.84
N LYS A 215 0.77 1.77 -28.58
CA LYS A 215 -0.28 2.10 -29.56
C LYS A 215 -0.89 0.85 -30.23
N LEU A 216 -0.86 -0.29 -29.55
CA LEU A 216 -1.52 -1.52 -30.01
C LEU A 216 -3.00 -1.45 -29.64
N GLY A 217 -3.86 -1.43 -30.65
CA GLY A 217 -5.31 -1.48 -30.48
C GLY A 217 -5.79 -2.91 -30.24
N LYS A 218 -7.01 -3.05 -29.72
CA LYS A 218 -7.63 -4.35 -29.43
C LYS A 218 -7.62 -5.30 -30.64
N LYS A 219 -7.93 -4.81 -31.84
CA LYS A 219 -7.89 -5.60 -33.08
C LYS A 219 -6.52 -6.23 -33.38
N ALA A 220 -5.43 -5.51 -33.09
CA ALA A 220 -4.08 -6.03 -33.35
C ALA A 220 -3.73 -7.14 -32.36
N ILE A 221 -4.08 -6.95 -31.09
CA ILE A 221 -3.88 -7.97 -30.05
C ILE A 221 -4.74 -9.21 -30.36
N ASP A 222 -6.02 -9.01 -30.69
CA ASP A 222 -6.93 -10.09 -31.07
C ASP A 222 -6.44 -10.87 -32.30
N ALA A 223 -5.80 -10.21 -33.27
CA ALA A 223 -5.21 -10.87 -34.44
C ALA A 223 -4.08 -11.83 -34.05
N ILE A 224 -3.17 -11.42 -33.15
CA ILE A 224 -2.10 -12.29 -32.62
C ILE A 224 -2.72 -13.47 -31.87
N LEU A 225 -3.71 -13.21 -31.00
CA LEU A 225 -4.38 -14.25 -30.23
C LEU A 225 -5.09 -15.28 -31.12
N ASN A 226 -5.76 -14.81 -32.18
CA ASN A 226 -6.47 -15.64 -33.15
C ASN A 226 -5.55 -16.45 -34.06
N TYR A 227 -4.35 -15.94 -34.36
CA TYR A 227 -3.34 -16.67 -35.12
C TYR A 227 -2.66 -17.74 -34.24
N ALA A 228 -2.25 -17.36 -33.02
CA ALA A 228 -1.57 -18.26 -32.09
C ALA A 228 -2.46 -19.45 -31.67
N GLN A 229 -3.73 -19.16 -31.35
CA GLN A 229 -4.69 -20.13 -30.78
C GLN A 229 -4.05 -20.96 -29.66
N GLU A 230 -4.38 -22.26 -29.58
CA GLU A 230 -3.69 -23.23 -28.71
C GLU A 230 -2.53 -23.95 -29.41
N ARG A 231 -2.11 -23.49 -30.60
CA ARG A 231 -1.16 -24.23 -31.46
C ARG A 231 0.28 -23.78 -31.26
N ILE A 232 0.50 -22.48 -31.11
CA ILE A 232 1.82 -21.90 -30.91
C ILE A 232 1.78 -20.87 -29.76
N PRO A 233 2.89 -20.67 -29.05
CA PRO A 233 3.04 -19.55 -28.13
C PRO A 233 2.76 -18.20 -28.80
N LYS A 234 2.13 -17.28 -28.06
CA LYS A 234 1.74 -15.96 -28.56
C LYS A 234 2.94 -15.09 -28.90
N PHE A 235 4.06 -15.28 -28.20
CA PHE A 235 5.31 -14.62 -28.54
C PHE A 235 5.87 -15.13 -29.88
N GLU A 236 5.84 -16.45 -30.11
CA GLU A 236 6.27 -17.05 -31.38
C GLU A 236 5.40 -16.61 -32.56
N ALA A 237 4.10 -16.41 -32.33
CA ALA A 237 3.20 -15.85 -33.35
C ALA A 237 3.67 -14.48 -33.87
N CYS A 238 4.40 -13.70 -33.06
CA CYS A 238 4.90 -12.40 -33.48
C CYS A 238 6.03 -12.46 -34.52
N PHE A 239 6.56 -13.65 -34.86
CA PHE A 239 7.50 -13.80 -35.99
C PHE A 239 6.79 -13.88 -37.34
N ASP A 240 5.51 -14.28 -37.36
CA ASP A 240 4.73 -14.49 -38.58
C ASP A 240 3.74 -13.33 -38.86
N LEU A 241 4.14 -12.08 -38.57
CA LEU A 241 3.23 -10.92 -38.71
C LEU A 241 2.70 -10.75 -40.13
N GLU A 242 3.45 -11.18 -41.15
CA GLU A 242 3.02 -11.13 -42.56
C GLU A 242 1.80 -12.01 -42.85
N GLN A 243 1.57 -13.06 -42.04
CA GLN A 243 0.40 -13.94 -42.16
C GLN A 243 -0.84 -13.35 -41.47
N MET A 244 -0.70 -12.22 -40.77
CA MET A 244 -1.78 -11.58 -40.04
C MET A 244 -2.22 -10.29 -40.75
N GLU A 245 -3.53 -10.03 -40.80
CA GLU A 245 -4.07 -8.76 -41.29
C GLU A 245 -3.88 -7.64 -40.25
N LEU A 246 -2.67 -7.10 -40.17
CA LEU A 246 -2.29 -6.02 -39.26
C LEU A 246 -2.06 -4.69 -40.00
N MET A 247 -2.39 -3.59 -39.32
CA MET A 247 -2.00 -2.25 -39.80
C MET A 247 -0.46 -2.12 -39.75
N PRO A 248 0.20 -1.45 -40.72
CA PRO A 248 1.66 -1.34 -40.75
C PRO A 248 2.27 -0.74 -39.46
N SER A 249 1.58 0.21 -38.84
CA SER A 249 2.01 0.80 -37.57
C SER A 249 1.97 -0.19 -36.41
N ALA A 250 1.01 -1.11 -36.40
CA ALA A 250 0.90 -2.14 -35.37
C ALA A 250 1.97 -3.22 -35.56
N ALA A 251 2.20 -3.66 -36.80
CA ALA A 251 3.29 -4.58 -37.13
C ALA A 251 4.65 -4.02 -36.67
N LYS A 252 4.95 -2.75 -36.98
CA LYS A 252 6.19 -2.09 -36.54
C LYS A 252 6.33 -2.03 -35.01
N SER A 253 5.25 -1.73 -34.29
CA SER A 253 5.25 -1.75 -32.82
C SER A 253 5.54 -3.14 -32.26
N ILE A 254 5.01 -4.20 -32.89
CA ILE A 254 5.23 -5.59 -32.46
C ILE A 254 6.67 -6.01 -32.77
N GLU A 255 7.19 -5.72 -33.97
CA GLU A 255 8.60 -5.97 -34.32
C GLU A 255 9.55 -5.34 -33.29
N ASN A 256 9.34 -4.06 -32.95
CA ASN A 256 10.18 -3.37 -31.97
C ASN A 256 10.10 -4.05 -30.58
N PHE A 257 8.91 -4.53 -30.19
CA PHE A 257 8.73 -5.28 -28.95
C PHE A 257 9.46 -6.63 -28.97
N VAL A 258 9.35 -7.40 -30.06
CA VAL A 258 10.03 -8.69 -30.23
C VAL A 258 11.55 -8.48 -30.16
N SER A 259 12.10 -7.55 -30.95
CA SER A 259 13.54 -7.27 -30.96
C SER A 259 14.06 -6.83 -29.59
N MET A 260 13.27 -6.07 -28.84
CA MET A 260 13.61 -5.69 -27.46
C MET A 260 13.67 -6.91 -26.54
N ILE A 261 12.67 -7.80 -26.58
CA ILE A 261 12.68 -9.03 -25.77
C ILE A 261 13.84 -9.94 -26.16
N GLU A 262 14.10 -10.16 -27.45
CA GLU A 262 15.23 -10.96 -27.92
C GLU A 262 16.58 -10.41 -27.42
N MET A 263 16.75 -9.08 -27.43
CA MET A 263 17.97 -8.46 -26.90
C MET A 263 18.11 -8.69 -25.39
N LEU A 264 17.02 -8.55 -24.63
CA LEU A 264 17.00 -8.79 -23.18
C LEU A 264 17.28 -10.26 -22.84
N MET A 265 16.84 -11.21 -23.67
CA MET A 265 17.15 -12.63 -23.50
C MET A 265 18.65 -12.92 -23.61
N ILE A 266 19.37 -12.21 -24.47
CA ILE A 266 20.82 -12.35 -24.58
C ILE A 266 21.51 -11.72 -23.35
N LYS A 267 21.01 -10.56 -22.90
CA LYS A 267 21.59 -9.83 -21.77
C LYS A 267 21.45 -10.53 -20.42
N LYS A 268 20.41 -11.35 -20.24
CA LYS A 268 20.10 -12.01 -18.95
C LYS A 268 21.26 -12.86 -18.39
N ASP A 269 22.09 -13.42 -19.26
CA ASP A 269 23.19 -14.33 -18.88
C ASP A 269 24.54 -13.61 -18.76
N VAL A 270 24.60 -12.30 -19.05
CA VAL A 270 25.85 -11.51 -19.07
C VAL A 270 25.84 -10.30 -18.13
N MET A 271 24.74 -10.09 -17.40
CA MET A 271 24.56 -8.98 -16.46
C MET A 271 24.22 -9.50 -15.05
N PRO A 272 24.68 -8.79 -14.00
CA PRO A 272 24.15 -8.90 -12.64
C PRO A 272 22.62 -8.82 -12.62
N LEU A 273 21.95 -9.56 -11.73
CA LEU A 273 20.48 -9.64 -11.70
C LEU A 273 19.84 -8.27 -11.47
N SER A 274 20.36 -7.52 -10.50
CA SER A 274 19.86 -6.19 -10.14
C SER A 274 20.00 -5.20 -11.32
N GLU A 275 21.16 -5.18 -11.98
CA GLU A 275 21.40 -4.36 -13.18
C GLU A 275 20.52 -4.79 -14.36
N PHE A 276 20.31 -6.10 -14.53
CA PHE A 276 19.47 -6.65 -15.59
C PHE A 276 18.02 -6.19 -15.44
N ILE A 277 17.46 -6.22 -14.23
CA ILE A 277 16.09 -5.73 -13.98
C ILE A 277 15.96 -4.24 -14.32
N ILE A 278 16.97 -3.42 -13.99
CA ILE A 278 17.00 -2.01 -14.38
C ILE A 278 17.00 -1.86 -15.91
N ASP A 279 17.83 -2.62 -16.62
CA ASP A 279 17.88 -2.60 -18.09
C ASP A 279 16.55 -3.04 -18.73
N VAL A 280 15.86 -4.03 -18.15
CA VAL A 280 14.49 -4.42 -18.56
C VAL A 280 13.52 -3.26 -18.39
N MET A 281 13.56 -2.58 -17.24
CA MET A 281 12.67 -1.45 -16.95
C MET A 281 12.89 -0.24 -17.84
N GLU A 282 14.15 0.04 -18.19
CA GLU A 282 14.53 1.13 -19.09
C GLU A 282 14.21 0.79 -20.54
N SER A 283 14.65 -0.37 -21.02
CA SER A 283 14.43 -0.81 -22.41
C SER A 283 12.95 -0.97 -22.75
N SER A 284 12.13 -1.42 -21.79
CA SER A 284 10.68 -1.54 -21.97
C SER A 284 9.93 -0.22 -21.92
N GLY A 285 10.54 0.84 -21.39
CA GLY A 285 9.90 2.13 -21.10
C GLY A 285 9.05 2.13 -19.82
N LEU A 286 9.08 1.06 -19.00
CA LEU A 286 8.35 1.00 -17.73
C LEU A 286 8.79 2.12 -16.80
N LYS A 287 10.10 2.36 -16.69
CA LYS A 287 10.66 3.42 -15.84
C LYS A 287 10.10 4.80 -16.20
N GLU A 288 10.10 5.15 -17.47
CA GLU A 288 9.55 6.44 -17.95
C GLU A 288 8.04 6.54 -17.71
N MET A 289 7.28 5.47 -17.98
CA MET A 289 5.84 5.43 -17.71
C MET A 289 5.52 5.69 -16.24
N LEU A 290 6.31 5.12 -15.33
CA LEU A 290 6.08 5.21 -13.89
C LEU A 290 6.50 6.57 -13.33
N LEU A 291 7.62 7.13 -13.82
CA LEU A 291 8.08 8.47 -13.44
C LEU A 291 7.18 9.60 -13.97
N SER A 292 6.45 9.37 -15.07
CA SER A 292 5.53 10.37 -15.63
C SER A 292 4.28 10.63 -14.76
N ASP A 293 3.98 9.76 -13.81
CA ASP A 293 2.83 9.87 -12.90
C ASP A 293 3.23 10.64 -11.63
N GLU A 294 3.12 11.98 -11.66
CA GLU A 294 3.47 12.85 -10.53
C GLU A 294 2.46 12.81 -9.36
N THR A 295 1.43 11.97 -9.44
CA THR A 295 0.43 11.84 -8.37
C THR A 295 1.03 11.18 -7.11
N VAL A 296 0.32 11.28 -5.98
CA VAL A 296 0.71 10.56 -4.75
C VAL A 296 0.75 9.05 -4.98
N GLU A 297 -0.19 8.51 -5.77
CA GLU A 297 -0.19 7.10 -6.14
C GLU A 297 1.00 6.75 -7.04
N GLY A 298 1.33 7.59 -8.00
CA GLY A 298 2.48 7.41 -8.89
C GLY A 298 3.80 7.33 -8.12
N ARG A 299 4.03 8.25 -7.17
CA ARG A 299 5.18 8.21 -6.26
C ARG A 299 5.25 6.91 -5.46
N GLY A 300 4.12 6.44 -4.92
CA GLY A 300 4.06 5.14 -4.23
C GLY A 300 4.42 3.95 -5.12
N ARG A 301 4.11 3.99 -6.43
CA ARG A 301 4.54 2.95 -7.37
C ARG A 301 6.05 2.97 -7.60
N VAL A 302 6.67 4.15 -7.62
CA VAL A 302 8.13 4.28 -7.73
C VAL A 302 8.81 3.69 -6.49
N GLU A 303 8.31 4.00 -5.29
CA GLU A 303 8.81 3.41 -4.04
C GLU A 303 8.71 1.87 -4.07
N ASN A 304 7.62 1.30 -4.58
CA ASN A 304 7.48 -0.15 -4.69
C ASN A 304 8.50 -0.79 -5.66
N ILE A 305 8.86 -0.08 -6.71
CA ILE A 305 9.86 -0.54 -7.69
C ILE A 305 11.25 -0.52 -7.07
N ASP A 306 11.59 0.57 -6.40
CA ASP A 306 12.88 0.69 -5.71
C ASP A 306 13.01 -0.44 -4.68
N GLU A 307 11.93 -0.76 -3.97
CA GLU A 307 11.86 -1.89 -3.05
C GLU A 307 12.05 -3.26 -3.74
N PHE A 308 11.49 -3.43 -4.94
CA PHE A 308 11.70 -4.65 -5.73
C PHE A 308 13.15 -4.78 -6.23
N LEU A 309 13.80 -3.67 -6.57
CA LEU A 309 15.21 -3.64 -6.92
C LEU A 309 16.10 -3.96 -5.71
N SER A 310 15.78 -3.42 -4.53
CA SER A 310 16.43 -3.79 -3.27
C SER A 310 16.30 -5.29 -3.01
N ALA A 311 15.11 -5.88 -3.20
CA ALA A 311 14.90 -7.31 -3.06
C ALA A 311 15.76 -8.15 -4.01
N ALA A 312 15.90 -7.71 -5.27
CA ALA A 312 16.76 -8.39 -6.25
C ALA A 312 18.25 -8.29 -5.87
N LYS A 313 18.69 -7.15 -5.36
CA LYS A 313 20.06 -6.94 -4.89
C LYS A 313 20.37 -7.77 -3.65
N ASP A 314 19.46 -7.80 -2.68
CA ASP A 314 19.56 -8.64 -1.49
C ASP A 314 19.67 -10.12 -1.85
N PHE A 315 18.86 -10.58 -2.82
CA PHE A 315 18.92 -11.94 -3.33
C PHE A 315 20.28 -12.22 -3.97
N GLU A 316 20.78 -11.29 -4.78
CA GLU A 316 22.09 -11.37 -5.43
C GLU A 316 23.25 -11.48 -4.43
N GLU A 317 23.20 -10.74 -3.32
CA GLU A 317 24.23 -10.75 -2.27
C GLU A 317 24.15 -11.99 -1.36
N ARG A 318 22.94 -12.52 -1.11
CA ARG A 318 22.71 -13.64 -0.18
C ARG A 318 22.97 -15.02 -0.77
N TYR A 319 22.73 -15.21 -2.07
CA TYR A 319 22.77 -16.53 -2.72
C TYR A 319 23.94 -16.67 -3.69
N ILE A 320 24.60 -17.83 -3.67
CA ILE A 320 25.70 -18.16 -4.59
C ILE A 320 25.16 -18.40 -6.01
N GLU A 321 24.03 -19.09 -6.10
CA GLU A 321 23.25 -19.24 -7.34
C GLU A 321 22.16 -18.17 -7.31
N ASN A 322 22.35 -17.14 -8.13
CA ASN A 322 21.52 -15.93 -8.14
C ASN A 322 21.01 -15.59 -9.54
N SER A 323 20.75 -16.61 -10.35
CA SER A 323 20.24 -16.42 -11.70
C SER A 323 18.81 -15.85 -11.69
N LEU A 324 18.37 -15.34 -12.84
CA LEU A 324 16.98 -14.88 -13.02
C LEU A 324 15.97 -16.00 -12.71
N GLU A 325 16.30 -17.25 -13.05
CA GLU A 325 15.45 -18.40 -12.79
C GLU A 325 15.29 -18.65 -11.28
N ASP A 326 16.39 -18.60 -10.54
CA ASP A 326 16.40 -18.79 -9.08
C ASP A 326 15.62 -17.68 -8.38
N PHE A 327 15.78 -16.43 -8.82
CA PHE A 327 15.04 -15.30 -8.26
C PHE A 327 13.53 -15.43 -8.50
N LEU A 328 13.11 -15.77 -9.73
CA LEU A 328 11.69 -15.97 -10.03
C LEU A 328 11.10 -17.17 -9.28
N ALA A 329 11.88 -18.23 -9.06
CA ALA A 329 11.49 -19.36 -8.22
C ALA A 329 11.31 -18.93 -6.76
N HIS A 330 12.25 -18.15 -6.21
CA HIS A 330 12.17 -17.59 -4.86
C HIS A 330 10.93 -16.70 -4.68
N VAL A 331 10.69 -15.77 -5.61
CA VAL A 331 9.49 -14.90 -5.60
C VAL A 331 8.20 -15.72 -5.70
N SER A 332 8.19 -16.79 -6.50
CA SER A 332 7.02 -17.66 -6.64
C SER A 332 6.75 -18.46 -5.36
N LEU A 333 7.78 -18.94 -4.67
CA LEU A 333 7.65 -19.63 -3.39
C LEU A 333 7.07 -18.71 -2.31
N LEU A 334 7.54 -17.46 -2.25
CA LEU A 334 6.96 -16.46 -1.36
C LEU A 334 5.47 -16.26 -1.71
N ALA A 335 5.15 -15.97 -2.97
CA ALA A 335 3.77 -15.72 -3.38
C ALA A 335 2.81 -16.92 -3.21
N ASP A 336 3.30 -18.16 -3.18
CA ASP A 336 2.48 -19.36 -2.99
C ASP A 336 2.22 -19.67 -1.51
N ILE A 337 3.18 -19.43 -0.61
CA ILE A 337 2.96 -19.48 0.86
C ILE A 337 1.80 -18.55 1.23
N ASP A 338 1.76 -17.36 0.62
CA ASP A 338 0.76 -16.32 0.85
C ASP A 338 -0.68 -16.72 0.50
N LYS A 339 -0.93 -17.52 -0.55
CA LYS A 339 -2.30 -17.85 -1.02
C LYS A 339 -3.03 -18.80 -0.08
N THR A 340 -2.30 -19.57 0.71
CA THR A 340 -2.85 -20.51 1.68
C THR A 340 -3.42 -19.82 2.92
N GLU A 341 -3.01 -18.58 3.19
CA GLU A 341 -3.29 -17.87 4.45
C GLU A 341 -4.57 -17.02 4.44
N ASP A 342 -5.17 -16.73 3.28
CA ASP A 342 -6.35 -15.85 3.15
C ASP A 342 -7.64 -16.39 3.85
N LYS A 343 -7.55 -17.56 4.51
CA LYS A 343 -8.63 -18.17 5.32
C LYS A 343 -8.29 -18.32 6.80
N ILE A 344 -7.10 -17.91 7.24
CA ILE A 344 -6.68 -18.05 8.64
C ILE A 344 -7.29 -16.89 9.43
N LYS A 345 -8.09 -17.22 10.45
CA LYS A 345 -8.71 -16.22 11.34
C LYS A 345 -7.69 -15.54 12.26
N ASP A 346 -6.63 -16.27 12.61
CA ASP A 346 -5.57 -15.80 13.50
C ASP A 346 -4.35 -15.37 12.68
N SER A 347 -4.27 -14.08 12.38
CA SER A 347 -3.24 -13.51 11.50
C SER A 347 -2.86 -12.10 11.94
N VAL A 348 -1.57 -11.75 11.86
CA VAL A 348 -1.05 -10.41 12.15
C VAL A 348 -1.58 -9.41 11.14
N THR A 349 -1.96 -8.22 11.59
CA THR A 349 -2.49 -7.17 10.72
C THR A 349 -1.42 -6.16 10.33
N LEU A 350 -1.08 -6.09 9.04
CA LEU A 350 -0.15 -5.12 8.45
C LEU A 350 -0.96 -3.97 7.85
N MET A 351 -0.63 -2.72 8.20
CA MET A 351 -1.31 -1.57 7.62
C MET A 351 -0.52 -0.27 7.72
N THR A 352 -0.87 0.69 6.87
CA THR A 352 -0.40 2.06 7.06
C THR A 352 -1.07 2.71 8.26
N ILE A 353 -0.39 3.66 8.88
CA ILE A 353 -0.97 4.44 10.00
C ILE A 353 -2.25 5.17 9.62
N HIS A 354 -2.35 5.62 8.37
CA HIS A 354 -3.59 6.22 7.86
C HIS A 354 -4.76 5.24 7.86
N SER A 355 -4.49 3.94 7.69
CA SER A 355 -5.50 2.87 7.67
C SER A 355 -5.84 2.36 9.08
N ALA A 356 -4.97 2.60 10.06
CA ALA A 356 -5.20 2.25 11.47
C ALA A 356 -6.23 3.14 12.17
N LYS A 357 -6.67 4.22 11.51
CA LYS A 357 -7.62 5.15 12.10
C LYS A 357 -8.94 4.46 12.47
N GLY A 358 -9.35 4.61 13.73
CA GLY A 358 -10.55 3.98 14.26
C GLY A 358 -10.38 2.52 14.68
N LEU A 359 -9.19 1.93 14.54
CA LEU A 359 -8.88 0.57 14.97
C LEU A 359 -8.13 0.54 16.30
N GLU A 360 -8.12 -0.62 16.95
CA GLU A 360 -7.40 -0.89 18.18
C GLU A 360 -6.91 -2.34 18.20
N PHE A 361 -5.75 -2.54 18.79
CA PHE A 361 -5.05 -3.83 18.90
C PHE A 361 -4.41 -3.89 20.29
N ASP A 362 -4.26 -5.10 20.84
CA ASP A 362 -3.60 -5.29 22.13
C ASP A 362 -2.10 -4.98 22.03
N THR A 363 -1.46 -5.50 20.98
CA THR A 363 -0.03 -5.30 20.70
C THR A 363 0.17 -4.60 19.36
N VAL A 364 0.92 -3.49 19.37
CA VAL A 364 1.21 -2.70 18.17
C VAL A 364 2.72 -2.53 18.00
N PHE A 365 3.22 -2.92 16.85
CA PHE A 365 4.58 -2.62 16.39
C PHE A 365 4.51 -1.43 15.43
N ILE A 366 5.42 -0.48 15.58
CA ILE A 366 5.57 0.64 14.64
C ILE A 366 6.99 0.54 14.06
N SER A 367 7.08 0.35 12.74
CA SER A 367 8.34 0.14 12.02
C SER A 367 8.74 1.38 11.20
N GLY A 368 10.04 1.54 11.00
CA GLY A 368 10.62 2.63 10.22
C GLY A 368 10.39 4.00 10.85
N LEU A 369 10.60 4.10 12.17
CA LEU A 369 10.57 5.36 12.91
C LEU A 369 11.85 6.18 12.66
N GLU A 370 12.03 6.64 11.42
CA GLU A 370 13.25 7.30 10.94
C GLU A 370 12.97 8.69 10.36
N GLU A 371 13.95 9.60 10.43
CA GLU A 371 13.85 10.94 9.81
C GLU A 371 13.90 10.81 8.28
N GLY A 372 12.91 11.38 7.59
CA GLY A 372 12.70 11.20 6.15
C GLY A 372 11.64 10.15 5.81
N MET A 373 11.18 9.37 6.81
CA MET A 373 10.05 8.45 6.70
C MET A 373 8.91 8.83 7.68
N PHE A 374 9.20 8.93 8.98
CA PHE A 374 8.23 9.07 10.07
C PHE A 374 8.65 10.19 11.05
N PRO A 375 9.36 11.22 10.60
CA PRO A 375 8.72 12.39 9.99
C PRO A 375 9.23 12.75 8.60
#